data_AF-A0A6A4Q655-F1
#
_entry.id   AF-A0A6A4Q655-F1
#
_cell.length_a   1.000
_cell.length_b   1.000
_cell.length_c   1.000
_cell.angle_alpha   90.00
_cell.angle_beta   90.00
_cell.angle_gamma   90.00
#
_symmetry.space_group_name_H-M   'P 1'
#
loop_
_entity.id
_entity.type
_entity.pdbx_description
1 polymer ?
#
loop_
_entity_poly.entity_id
_entity_poly.type
_entity_poly.pdbx_seq_one_letter_code
_entity_poly.pdbx_strand_id
1 'polypeptide(L)' 'MEKIVKCVNSFFICIIPKKASPQNMGDYRPISLIGCYIKSRKIILLANRLRRVIGTVISNNQSTFINGKYILDGRY' A
#
# COMPACT_ATOMS: atom_id res chain seq x y z
N MET A 1 22.52 11.45 18.92
CA MET A 1 22.00 11.55 17.54
C MET A 1 21.77 10.19 16.85
N GLU A 2 22.40 9.08 17.27
CA GLU A 2 22.22 7.77 16.59
C GLU A 2 20.94 7.00 16.97
N LYS A 3 20.44 7.14 18.21
CA LYS A 3 19.25 6.41 18.69
C LYS A 3 17.97 6.73 17.93
N ILE A 4 17.82 7.97 17.45
CA ILE A 4 16.61 8.41 16.74
C ILE A 4 16.51 7.68 15.39
N VAL A 5 17.61 7.54 14.66
CA VAL A 5 17.65 6.96 13.30
C VAL A 5 17.20 5.49 13.27
N LYS A 6 17.57 4.70 14.28
CA LYS A 6 17.12 3.30 14.40
C LYS A 6 15.61 3.16 14.61
N CYS A 7 14.99 4.08 15.35
CA CYS A 7 13.55 4.04 15.62
C CYS A 7 12.74 4.35 14.34
N VAL A 8 13.25 5.22 13.46
CA VAL A 8 12.47 5.67 12.28
C VAL A 8 12.40 4.64 11.15
N ASN A 9 13.34 3.70 11.09
CA ASN A 9 13.32 2.57 10.15
C ASN A 9 12.74 1.28 10.76
N SER A 10 12.20 1.35 11.97
CA SER A 10 11.49 0.22 12.57
C SER A 10 10.10 0.04 11.95
N PHE A 11 9.67 -1.21 11.80
CA PHE A 11 8.33 -1.55 11.34
C PHE A 11 7.68 -2.51 12.34
N PHE A 12 6.41 -2.29 12.62
CA PHE A 12 5.58 -3.20 13.38
C PHE A 12 4.73 -4.03 12.42
N ILE A 13 4.55 -5.31 12.71
CA ILE A 13 3.63 -6.16 11.95
C ILE A 13 2.36 -6.32 12.79
N CYS A 14 1.23 -5.89 12.23
CA CYS A 14 -0.09 -6.18 12.76
C CYS A 14 -0.74 -7.28 11.92
N ILE A 15 -1.42 -8.23 12.55
CA ILE A 15 -2.05 -9.36 11.89
C ILE A 15 -3.57 -9.13 11.93
N ILE A 16 -4.22 -9.03 10.75
CA ILE A 16 -5.67 -8.83 10.64
C ILE A 16 -6.34 -10.09 10.08
N PRO A 17 -7.37 -10.65 10.74
CA PRO A 17 -8.10 -11.80 10.20
C PRO A 17 -8.88 -11.43 8.93
N LYS A 18 -8.82 -12.27 7.90
CA LYS A 18 -9.58 -12.10 6.64
C LYS A 18 -11.03 -12.60 6.74
N LYS A 19 -11.31 -13.49 7.70
CA LYS A 19 -12.61 -14.14 7.92
C LYS A 19 -12.93 -14.22 9.41
N ALA A 20 -14.20 -14.38 9.76
CA ALA A 20 -14.68 -14.35 11.15
C ALA A 20 -14.04 -15.41 12.07
N SER A 21 -13.70 -16.59 11.52
CA SER A 21 -13.08 -17.69 12.27
C SER A 21 -11.81 -18.16 11.55
N PRO A 22 -10.66 -17.49 11.76
CA PRO A 22 -9.39 -17.90 11.18
C PRO A 22 -8.88 -19.18 11.85
N GLN A 23 -8.47 -20.17 11.06
CA GLN A 23 -7.94 -21.46 11.55
C GLN A 23 -6.49 -21.68 11.14
N ASN A 24 -6.08 -21.11 10.00
CA ASN A 24 -4.72 -21.25 9.48
C ASN A 24 -4.01 -19.89 9.41
N MET A 25 -2.68 -19.90 9.42
CA MET A 25 -1.87 -18.68 9.26
C MET A 25 -2.21 -17.91 7.96
N GLY A 26 -2.60 -18.62 6.90
CA GLY A 26 -3.04 -18.01 5.64
C GLY A 26 -4.35 -17.21 5.72
N ASP A 27 -5.15 -17.42 6.77
CA ASP A 27 -6.39 -16.68 7.01
C ASP A 27 -6.15 -15.27 7.55
N TYR A 28 -4.90 -14.95 7.89
CA TYR A 28 -4.51 -13.64 8.35
C TYR A 28 -3.82 -12.84 7.24
N ARG A 29 -3.99 -11.53 7.27
CA ARG A 29 -3.30 -10.57 6.43
C ARG A 29 -2.31 -9.78 7.30
N PRO A 30 -0.99 -9.96 7.12
CA PRO A 30 -0.01 -9.13 7.81
C PRO A 30 -0.01 -7.72 7.20
N ILE A 31 -0.02 -6.70 8.06
CA ILE A 31 0.11 -5.28 7.70
C ILE A 31 1.37 -4.74 8.35
N SER A 32 2.28 -4.22 7.52
CA SER A 32 3.49 -3.54 8.00
C SER A 32 3.21 -2.07 8.30
N LEU A 33 3.18 -1.77 9.59
CA LEU A 33 3.11 -0.44 10.18
C LEU A 33 4.53 0.12 10.32
N ILE A 34 5.03 0.71 9.24
CA ILE A 34 6.28 1.48 9.27
C ILE A 34 5.98 2.82 9.94
N GLY A 35 6.93 3.34 10.73
CA GLY A 35 6.84 4.68 11.33
C GLY A 35 6.30 5.70 10.32
N CYS A 36 5.09 6.21 10.59
CA CYS A 36 4.23 6.97 9.66
C CYS A 36 4.96 8.15 8.99
N TYR A 37 5.94 8.74 9.67
CA TYR A 37 6.69 9.90 9.24
C TYR A 37 7.59 9.67 8.01
N ILE A 38 8.40 8.59 7.97
CA ILE A 38 9.28 8.31 6.83
C ILE A 38 8.51 7.71 5.65
N LYS A 39 7.53 6.86 5.94
CA LYS A 39 6.70 6.20 4.91
C LYS A 39 6.00 7.25 4.06
N SER A 40 5.39 8.23 4.71
CA SER A 40 4.65 9.29 4.03
C SER A 40 5.55 10.05 3.05
N ARG A 41 6.68 10.62 3.47
CA ARG A 41 7.45 11.49 2.56
C ARG A 41 8.07 10.76 1.36
N LYS A 42 8.71 9.61 1.57
CA LYS A 42 9.40 8.89 0.47
C LYS A 42 8.42 8.23 -0.49
N ILE A 43 7.38 7.56 0.03
CA ILE A 43 6.41 6.85 -0.80
C ILE A 43 5.48 7.83 -1.51
N ILE A 44 5.02 8.89 -0.84
CA ILE A 44 4.13 9.89 -1.48
C ILE A 44 4.87 10.63 -2.59
N LEU A 45 6.14 10.99 -2.40
CA LEU A 45 6.93 11.63 -3.46
C LEU A 45 7.06 10.72 -4.70
N LEU A 46 7.37 9.44 -4.50
CA LEU A 46 7.47 8.48 -5.60
C LEU A 46 6.12 8.25 -6.28
N ALA A 47 5.05 8.06 -5.50
CA ALA A 47 3.69 7.90 -6.01
C ALA A 47 3.25 9.10 -6.85
N ASN A 48 3.54 10.33 -6.42
CA ASN A 48 3.24 11.55 -7.17
C ASN A 48 3.99 11.64 -8.50
N ARG A 49 5.23 11.14 -8.56
CA ARG A 49 6.00 11.04 -9.81
C ARG A 49 5.41 9.99 -10.73
N LEU A 50 5.13 8.79 -10.21
CA LEU A 50 4.55 7.69 -10.99
C LEU A 50 3.15 8.03 -11.51
N ARG A 51 2.35 8.78 -10.75
CA ARG A 51 1.02 9.23 -11.17
C ARG A 51 1.03 9.97 -12.51
N ARG A 52 2.12 10.65 -12.86
CA ARG A 52 2.24 11.38 -14.14
C ARG A 52 2.42 10.47 -15.35
N VAL A 53 2.97 9.28 -15.15
CA VAL A 53 3.32 8.33 -16.22
C VAL A 53 2.46 7.07 -16.21
N ILE A 54 1.79 6.77 -15.09
CA ILE A 54 1.04 5.52 -14.95
C ILE A 54 -0.07 5.39 -16.01
N GLY A 55 -0.73 6.50 -16.37
CA GLY A 55 -1.79 6.51 -17.37
C GLY A 55 -1.36 6.10 -18.78
N THR A 56 -0.07 6.22 -19.13
CA THR A 56 0.46 5.81 -20.44
C THR A 56 1.04 4.40 -20.45
N VAL A 57 1.28 3.81 -19.27
CA VAL A 57 1.92 2.48 -19.12
C VAL A 57 0.89 1.39 -18.86
N ILE A 58 -0.26 1.73 -18.26
CA ILE A 58 -1.29 0.77 -17.88
C ILE A 58 -2.23 0.43 -19.04
N SER A 59 -2.73 -0.81 -19.04
CA SER A 59 -3.75 -1.26 -19.98
C SER A 59 -5.11 -0.58 -19.72
N ASN A 60 -5.91 -0.42 -20.76
CA ASN A 60 -7.26 0.15 -20.68
C ASN A 60 -8.16 -0.61 -19.70
N ASN A 61 -8.02 -1.94 -19.62
CA ASN A 61 -8.77 -2.82 -18.72
C ASN A 61 -8.36 -2.67 -17.24
N GLN A 62 -7.26 -1.97 -16.93
CA GLN A 62 -6.91 -1.69 -15.54
C GLN A 62 -7.78 -0.55 -15.03
N SER A 63 -8.69 -0.85 -14.09
CA SER A 63 -9.62 0.11 -13.49
C SER A 63 -9.31 0.45 -12.03
N THR A 64 -8.55 -0.39 -11.34
CA THR A 64 -8.23 -0.21 -9.92
C THR A 64 -7.07 0.75 -9.70
N PHE A 65 -7.16 1.59 -8.65
CA PHE A 65 -6.10 2.50 -8.19
C PHE A 65 -5.70 3.61 -9.20
N ILE A 66 -6.58 3.95 -10.13
CA ILE A 66 -6.37 5.01 -11.11
C ILE A 66 -7.38 6.12 -10.82
N ASN A 67 -6.92 7.37 -10.88
CA ASN A 67 -7.80 8.51 -10.66
C ASN A 67 -8.88 8.56 -11.77
N GLY A 68 -10.14 8.69 -11.38
CA GLY A 68 -11.27 8.76 -12.32
C GLY A 68 -11.74 7.42 -12.89
N LYS A 69 -11.19 6.27 -12.45
CA LYS A 69 -11.73 4.94 -12.75
C LYS A 69 -12.33 4.30 -11.51
N TYR A 70 -13.47 3.64 -11.68
CA TYR A 70 -14.20 2.92 -10.65
C TYR A 70 -14.03 1.42 -10.81
N ILE A 71 -14.29 0.66 -9.75
CA ILE A 71 -14.17 -0.81 -9.76
C ILE A 71 -15.09 -1.43 -10.84
N LEU A 72 -16.22 -0.77 -11.12
CA LEU A 72 -17.18 -1.20 -12.13
C LEU A 72 -16.66 -1.04 -13.57
N ASP A 73 -15.70 -0.14 -13.80
CA ASP A 73 -15.15 0.14 -15.13
C ASP A 73 -14.24 -0.97 -15.66
N GLY A 74 -13.85 -1.94 -14.81
CA GLY A 74 -12.99 -3.06 -15.21
C GLY A 74 -13.75 -4.29 -15.73
N ARG A 75 -15.09 -4.23 -15.78
CA ARG A 75 -15.95 -5.34 -16.23
C ARG A 75 -16.41 -5.23 -17.68
N TYR A 76 -16.04 -4.15 -18.38
CA TYR A 76 -16.34 -3.92 -19.80
C TYR A 76 -15.06 -4.04 -20.63
#